data_AF-A0A958ZWB8-F1
#
_entry.id   AF-A0A958ZWB8-F1
#
_cell.length_a   1.000
_cell.length_b   1.000
_cell.length_c   1.000
_cell.angle_alpha   90.00
_cell.angle_beta   90.00
_cell.angle_gamma   90.00
#
_symmetry.space_group_name_H-M   'P 1'
#
loop_
_entity.id
_entity.type
_entity.pdbx_description
1 polymer ?
#
loop_
_entity_poly.entity_id
_entity_poly.type
_entity_poly.pdbx_seq_one_letter_code
_entity_poly.pdbx_strand_id
1 'polypeptide(L)'
;MKSKELIFFKVLFVISALWNLIGASFGYFNTALTFNGFFNRELVDPLYYAIYQGAWGTTLVYFIGYSIVAYNPLKHTGIVIVGGIGKVGFAVSLLKFYLAGLAGPVVFIVIVGDFIFSLFFMYYFLRLYQTKESII
;
A
#
# COMPACT_ATOMS: atom_id res chain seq x y z
N MET A 1 -6.73 19.77 -13.97
CA MET A 1 -5.28 19.51 -13.74
C MET A 1 -4.48 19.73 -15.03
N LYS A 2 -3.22 20.22 -14.98
CA LYS A 2 -2.40 20.40 -16.21
C LYS A 2 -1.81 19.07 -16.70
N SER A 3 -1.50 18.96 -18.00
CA SER A 3 -0.95 17.73 -18.63
C SER A 3 0.29 17.17 -17.90
N LYS A 4 1.26 18.02 -17.54
CA LYS A 4 2.46 17.60 -16.78
C LYS A 4 2.14 17.03 -15.40
N GLU A 5 1.17 17.60 -14.70
CA GLU A 5 0.74 17.11 -13.38
C GLU A 5 0.03 15.76 -13.50
N LEU A 6 -0.79 15.59 -14.56
CA LEU A 6 -1.44 14.33 -14.82
C LEU A 6 -0.40 13.23 -15.06
N ILE A 7 0.64 13.50 -15.87
CA ILE A 7 1.74 12.56 -16.09
C ILE A 7 2.44 12.22 -14.77
N PHE A 8 2.72 13.21 -13.93
CA PHE A 8 3.29 12.97 -12.59
C PHE A 8 2.44 11.99 -11.77
N PHE A 9 1.13 12.21 -11.68
CA PHE A 9 0.25 11.32 -10.92
C PHE A 9 0.15 9.93 -11.55
N LYS A 10 0.13 9.81 -12.88
CA LYS A 10 0.19 8.51 -13.55
C LYS A 10 1.43 7.73 -13.14
N VAL A 11 2.60 8.36 -13.20
CA VAL A 11 3.88 7.74 -12.79
C VAL A 11 3.85 7.39 -11.30
N LEU A 12 3.37 8.29 -10.43
CA LEU A 12 3.21 8.01 -9.00
C LEU A 12 2.36 6.75 -8.76
N PHE A 13 1.22 6.61 -9.43
CA PHE A 13 0.35 5.45 -9.26
C PHE A 13 0.94 4.17 -9.85
N VAL A 14 1.73 4.24 -10.93
CA VAL A 14 2.53 3.09 -11.39
C VAL A 14 3.53 2.66 -10.32
N ILE A 15 4.27 3.61 -9.73
CA ILE A 15 5.25 3.29 -8.67
C ILE A 15 4.53 2.72 -7.44
N SER A 16 3.38 3.27 -7.06
CA SER A 16 2.54 2.72 -5.98
C SER A 16 2.07 1.30 -6.31
N ALA A 17 1.64 1.04 -7.54
CA ALA A 17 1.25 -0.29 -7.98
C ALA A 17 2.42 -1.28 -7.82
N LEU A 18 3.61 -0.91 -8.31
CA LEU A 18 4.82 -1.74 -8.20
C LEU A 18 5.23 -1.99 -6.75
N TRP A 19 5.13 -0.99 -5.88
CA TRP A 19 5.37 -1.15 -4.44
C TRP A 19 4.46 -2.22 -3.83
N ASN A 20 3.16 -2.18 -4.13
CA ASN A 20 2.22 -3.19 -3.64
C ASN A 20 2.46 -4.55 -4.28
N LEU A 21 2.85 -4.61 -5.56
CA LEU A 21 3.19 -5.86 -6.23
C LEU A 21 4.40 -6.54 -5.58
N ILE A 22 5.46 -5.78 -5.29
CA ILE A 22 6.66 -6.32 -4.63
C ILE A 22 6.29 -6.88 -3.25
N GLY A 23 5.63 -6.06 -2.41
CA GLY A 23 5.19 -6.49 -1.08
C GLY A 23 4.28 -7.73 -1.13
N ALA A 24 3.24 -7.70 -1.96
CA ALA A 24 2.32 -8.80 -2.13
C ALA A 24 2.98 -10.06 -2.68
N SER A 25 3.95 -9.93 -3.59
CA SER A 25 4.66 -11.09 -4.15
C SER A 25 5.46 -11.83 -3.07
N PHE A 26 6.21 -11.09 -2.24
CA PHE A 26 6.90 -11.69 -1.10
C PHE A 26 5.90 -12.27 -0.10
N GLY A 27 4.91 -11.48 0.32
CA GLY A 27 3.98 -11.89 1.36
C GLY A 27 3.02 -13.02 0.97
N TYR A 28 2.64 -13.13 -0.30
CA TYR A 28 1.72 -14.16 -0.77
C TYR A 28 2.44 -15.45 -1.19
N PHE A 29 3.49 -15.35 -2.02
CA PHE A 29 4.19 -16.53 -2.54
C PHE A 29 5.30 -17.03 -1.60
N ASN A 30 5.80 -16.18 -0.72
CA ASN A 30 6.81 -16.52 0.29
C ASN A 30 6.28 -16.17 1.69
N THR A 31 5.05 -16.59 2.00
CA THR A 31 4.29 -16.18 3.20
C THR A 31 5.06 -16.44 4.50
N ALA A 32 5.53 -17.68 4.72
CA ALA A 32 6.24 -18.04 5.94
C ALA A 32 7.57 -17.30 6.09
N LEU A 33 8.33 -17.15 5.00
CA LEU A 33 9.60 -16.40 4.99
C LEU A 33 9.37 -14.92 5.30
N THR A 34 8.34 -14.31 4.70
CA THR A 34 8.00 -12.90 4.95
C THR A 34 7.54 -12.69 6.39
N PHE A 35 6.72 -13.60 6.93
CA PHE A 35 6.31 -13.56 8.34
C PHE A 35 7.51 -13.66 9.27
N ASN A 36 8.41 -14.62 9.01
CA ASN A 36 9.62 -14.78 9.80
C ASN A 36 10.51 -13.54 9.75
N GLY A 37 10.72 -12.95 8.57
CA GLY A 37 11.49 -11.71 8.44
C GLY A 37 10.87 -10.56 9.23
N PHE A 38 9.54 -10.44 9.25
CA PHE A 38 8.85 -9.33 9.94
C PHE A 38 8.79 -9.52 11.45
N PHE A 39 8.60 -10.75 11.93
CA PHE A 39 8.26 -11.01 13.34
C PHE A 39 9.30 -11.86 14.08
N ASN A 40 10.38 -12.29 13.41
CA ASN A 40 11.38 -13.24 13.93
C ASN A 40 10.76 -14.49 14.55
N ARG A 41 9.69 -15.00 13.92
CA ARG A 41 8.90 -16.14 14.37
C ARG A 41 8.55 -17.05 13.20
N GLU A 42 8.46 -18.34 13.44
CA GLU A 42 7.99 -19.26 12.41
C GLU A 42 6.46 -19.22 12.30
N LEU A 43 5.96 -19.32 11.06
CA LEU A 43 4.53 -19.39 10.76
C LEU A 43 4.16 -20.84 10.45
N VAL A 44 3.97 -21.64 11.50
CA VAL A 44 3.70 -23.08 11.39
C VAL A 44 2.21 -23.42 11.43
N ASP A 45 1.40 -22.58 12.07
CA ASP A 45 -0.03 -22.81 12.19
C ASP A 45 -0.73 -22.62 10.82
N PRO A 46 -1.42 -23.64 10.26
CA PRO A 46 -2.03 -23.55 8.94
C PRO A 46 -3.13 -22.49 8.82
N LEU A 47 -3.87 -22.22 9.89
CA LEU A 47 -4.91 -21.21 9.90
C LEU A 47 -4.30 -19.81 9.86
N TYR A 48 -3.30 -19.55 10.69
CA TYR A 48 -2.59 -18.26 10.68
C TYR A 48 -1.81 -18.05 9.38
N TYR A 49 -1.27 -19.11 8.80
CA TYR A 49 -0.67 -19.07 7.46
C TYR A 49 -1.69 -18.58 6.42
N ALA A 50 -2.86 -19.22 6.35
CA ALA A 50 -3.88 -18.86 5.38
C ALA A 50 -4.42 -17.43 5.59
N ILE A 51 -4.60 -16.99 6.84
CA ILE A 51 -5.04 -15.62 7.15
C ILE A 51 -3.98 -14.60 6.72
N TYR A 52 -2.71 -14.83 7.06
CA TYR A 52 -1.62 -13.91 6.71
C TYR A 52 -1.40 -13.85 5.20
N GLN A 53 -1.41 -15.00 4.52
CA GLN A 53 -1.36 -15.09 3.07
C GLN A 53 -2.55 -14.34 2.43
N GLY A 54 -3.77 -14.54 2.95
CA GLY A 54 -4.97 -13.85 2.49
C GLY A 54 -4.86 -12.32 2.62
N ALA A 55 -4.28 -11.82 3.72
CA ALA A 55 -4.02 -10.40 3.91
C ALA A 55 -3.08 -9.84 2.81
N TRP A 56 -2.02 -10.57 2.44
CA TRP A 56 -1.18 -10.19 1.29
C TRP A 56 -1.89 -10.28 -0.05
N GLY A 57 -2.86 -11.19 -0.19
CA GLY A 57 -3.76 -11.24 -1.34
C GLY A 57 -4.54 -9.93 -1.52
N THR A 58 -4.99 -9.30 -0.44
CA THR A 58 -5.62 -7.97 -0.51
C THR A 58 -4.64 -6.89 -0.97
N THR A 59 -3.35 -7.01 -0.65
CA THR A 59 -2.30 -6.11 -1.16
C THR A 59 -2.13 -6.24 -2.67
N LEU A 60 -2.27 -7.46 -3.22
CA LEU A 60 -2.26 -7.69 -4.66
C LEU A 60 -3.45 -7.01 -5.38
N VAL A 61 -4.61 -6.95 -4.73
CA VAL A 61 -5.76 -6.20 -5.26
C VAL A 61 -5.43 -4.71 -5.38
N TYR A 62 -4.68 -4.14 -4.44
CA TYR A 62 -4.22 -2.75 -4.55
C TYR A 62 -3.22 -2.52 -5.68
N PHE A 63 -2.40 -3.50 -6.05
CA PHE A 63 -1.59 -3.41 -7.28
C PHE A 63 -2.50 -3.20 -8.51
N ILE A 64 -3.57 -3.98 -8.64
CA ILE A 64 -4.55 -3.84 -9.72
C ILE A 64 -5.24 -2.48 -9.62
N GLY A 65 -5.69 -2.10 -8.42
CA GLY A 65 -6.36 -0.83 -8.16
C GLY A 65 -5.52 0.37 -8.59
N TYR A 66 -4.27 0.46 -8.13
CA TYR A 66 -3.40 1.58 -8.51
C TYR A 66 -3.01 1.56 -10.00
N SER A 67 -2.95 0.38 -10.64
CA SER A 67 -2.77 0.28 -12.09
C SER A 67 -3.95 0.90 -12.85
N ILE A 68 -5.19 0.67 -12.38
CA ILE A 68 -6.40 1.29 -12.94
C ILE A 68 -6.36 2.81 -12.73
N VAL A 69 -5.98 3.28 -11.54
CA VAL A 69 -5.82 4.72 -11.26
C VAL A 69 -4.74 5.33 -12.16
N ALA A 70 -3.61 4.66 -12.38
CA ALA A 70 -2.55 5.14 -13.26
C ALA A 70 -3.02 5.33 -14.72
N TYR A 71 -3.96 4.51 -15.20
CA TYR A 71 -4.54 4.69 -16.53
C TYR A 71 -5.36 5.99 -16.63
N ASN A 72 -6.26 6.21 -15.66
CA ASN A 72 -7.07 7.44 -15.57
C ASN A 72 -7.14 7.97 -14.13
N PRO A 73 -6.21 8.85 -13.73
CA PRO A 73 -6.14 9.37 -12.37
C PRO A 73 -7.30 10.29 -11.98
N LEU A 74 -8.18 10.72 -12.88
CA LEU A 74 -9.29 11.60 -12.53
C LEU A 74 -10.59 10.84 -12.25
N LYS A 75 -10.69 9.57 -12.67
CA LYS A 75 -11.93 8.79 -12.60
C LYS A 75 -12.00 7.86 -11.39
N HIS A 76 -10.87 7.42 -10.86
CA HIS A 76 -10.79 6.30 -9.92
C HIS A 76 -10.34 6.72 -8.51
N THR A 77 -10.74 7.92 -8.10
CA THR A 77 -10.44 8.53 -6.79
C THR A 77 -10.81 7.64 -5.61
N GLY A 78 -11.93 6.92 -5.67
CA GLY A 78 -12.37 5.99 -4.62
C GLY A 78 -11.35 4.90 -4.29
N ILE A 79 -10.61 4.40 -5.30
CA ILE A 79 -9.53 3.42 -5.08
C ILE A 79 -8.39 4.05 -4.27
N VAL A 80 -8.06 5.32 -4.55
CA VAL A 80 -7.02 6.06 -3.84
C VAL A 80 -7.43 6.36 -2.40
N ILE A 81 -8.72 6.63 -2.14
CA ILE A 81 -9.25 6.82 -0.78
C ILE A 81 -9.09 5.53 0.03
N VAL A 82 -9.64 4.42 -0.47
CA VAL A 82 -9.62 3.14 0.24
C VAL A 82 -8.19 2.64 0.41
N GLY A 83 -7.36 2.75 -0.63
CA GLY A 83 -5.97 2.38 -0.59
C GLY A 83 -5.11 3.24 0.34
N GLY A 84 -5.39 4.56 0.41
CA GLY A 84 -4.74 5.45 1.35
C GLY A 84 -5.07 5.12 2.81
N ILE A 85 -6.35 4.88 3.12
CA ILE A 85 -6.79 4.45 4.46
C ILE A 85 -6.11 3.12 4.83
N GLY A 86 -6.10 2.16 3.91
CA GLY A 86 -5.44 0.86 4.11
C GLY A 86 -3.95 0.99 4.42
N LYS A 87 -3.21 1.81 3.65
CA LYS A 87 -1.78 2.08 3.89
C LYS A 87 -1.50 2.70 5.24
N VAL A 88 -2.25 3.73 5.62
CA VAL A 88 -2.09 4.37 6.94
C VAL A 88 -2.40 3.36 8.05
N GLY A 89 -3.50 2.62 7.94
CA GLY A 89 -3.88 1.60 8.92
C GLY A 89 -2.83 0.50 9.08
N PHE A 90 -2.26 0.03 7.96
CA PHE A 90 -1.22 -0.99 7.96
C PHE A 90 0.10 -0.48 8.57
N ALA A 91 0.56 0.71 8.16
CA ALA A 91 1.76 1.34 8.70
C ALA A 91 1.65 1.59 10.22
N VAL A 92 0.49 2.09 10.69
CA VAL A 92 0.23 2.28 12.12
C VAL A 92 0.23 0.95 12.87
N SER A 93 -0.31 -0.11 12.29
CA SER A 93 -0.34 -1.44 12.92
C SER A 93 1.06 -2.05 13.03
N LEU A 94 1.87 -1.97 11.97
CA LEU A 94 3.27 -2.41 12.01
C LEU A 94 4.10 -1.60 13.01
N LEU A 95 3.88 -0.28 13.09
CA LEU A 95 4.54 0.56 14.08
C LEU A 95 4.17 0.13 15.50
N LYS A 96 2.88 -0.15 15.77
CA LYS A 96 2.44 -0.68 17.08
C LYS A 96 3.11 -2.02 17.41
N PHE A 97 3.21 -2.94 16.43
CA PHE A 97 3.90 -4.21 16.64
C PHE A 97 5.39 -4.02 16.92
N TYR A 98 6.05 -3.11 16.22
CA TYR A 98 7.45 -2.78 16.48
C TYR A 98 7.64 -2.21 17.89
N LEU A 99 6.83 -1.22 18.29
CA LEU A 99 6.90 -0.60 19.62
C LEU A 99 6.57 -1.59 20.76
N ALA A 100 5.77 -2.62 20.48
CA ALA A 100 5.47 -3.70 21.41
C ALA A 100 6.54 -4.82 21.44
N GLY A 101 7.62 -4.70 20.65
CA GLY A 101 8.65 -5.73 20.54
C GLY A 101 8.21 -7.01 19.79
N LEU A 102 7.09 -6.94 19.06
CA LEU A 102 6.54 -8.06 18.30
C LEU A 102 7.10 -8.16 16.88
N ALA A 103 7.62 -7.06 16.33
CA ALA A 103 8.18 -6.99 14.98
C ALA A 103 9.65 -6.55 14.99
N GLY A 104 10.42 -7.08 14.04
CA GLY A 104 11.80 -6.69 13.78
C GLY A 104 11.90 -5.36 13.02
N PRO A 105 13.09 -4.76 12.93
CA PRO A 105 13.29 -3.44 12.31
C PRO A 105 12.98 -3.39 10.81
N VAL A 106 12.94 -4.54 10.11
CA VAL A 106 12.64 -4.58 8.67
C VAL A 106 11.27 -3.96 8.34
N VAL A 107 10.32 -3.98 9.27
CA VAL A 107 8.99 -3.40 9.06
C VAL A 107 9.04 -1.89 8.81
N PHE A 108 10.11 -1.20 9.21
CA PHE A 108 10.28 0.23 8.91
C PHE A 108 10.36 0.54 7.42
N ILE A 109 10.89 -0.37 6.60
CA ILE A 109 10.91 -0.20 5.14
C ILE A 109 9.47 -0.05 4.64
N VAL A 110 8.58 -0.89 5.15
CA VAL A 110 7.15 -0.89 4.79
C VAL A 110 6.46 0.35 5.34
N ILE A 111 6.66 0.66 6.63
CA ILE A 111 6.06 1.82 7.29
C ILE A 111 6.43 3.11 6.58
N VAL A 112 7.72 3.34 6.29
CA VAL A 112 8.21 4.55 5.63
C VAL A 112 7.66 4.63 4.21
N GLY A 113 7.71 3.55 3.45
CA GLY A 113 7.18 3.53 2.09
C GLY A 113 5.68 3.85 2.04
N ASP A 114 4.87 3.20 2.89
CA ASP A 114 3.43 3.45 2.95
C ASP A 114 3.10 4.87 3.45
N PHE A 115 3.89 5.41 4.37
CA PHE A 115 3.75 6.80 4.80
C PHE A 115 4.03 7.78 3.65
N ILE A 116 5.11 7.59 2.90
CA ILE A 116 5.45 8.41 1.73
C ILE A 116 4.32 8.39 0.69
N PHE A 117 3.80 7.21 0.33
CA PHE A 117 2.66 7.13 -0.59
C PHE A 117 1.41 7.80 -0.03
N SER A 118 1.15 7.67 1.26
CA SER A 118 0.02 8.34 1.91
C SER A 118 0.13 9.87 1.82
N LEU A 119 1.33 10.43 2.00
CA LEU A 119 1.59 11.87 1.78
C LEU A 119 1.32 12.27 0.32
N PHE A 120 1.78 11.47 -0.63
CA PHE A 120 1.53 11.74 -2.05
C PHE A 120 0.05 11.62 -2.42
N PHE A 121 -0.71 10.71 -1.80
CA PHE A 121 -2.15 10.61 -2.02
C PHE A 121 -2.91 11.80 -1.44
N MET A 122 -2.50 12.29 -0.26
CA MET A 122 -3.03 13.55 0.27
C MET A 122 -2.73 14.71 -0.68
N TYR A 123 -1.51 14.80 -1.19
CA TYR A 123 -1.15 15.80 -2.19
C TYR A 123 -1.99 15.68 -3.48
N TYR A 124 -2.24 14.47 -3.95
CA TYR A 124 -3.14 14.20 -5.07
C TYR A 124 -4.55 14.76 -4.83
N PHE A 125 -5.15 14.48 -3.67
CA PHE A 125 -6.48 15.02 -3.34
C PHE A 125 -6.49 16.55 -3.19
N LEU A 126 -5.45 17.13 -2.59
CA LEU A 126 -5.30 18.59 -2.54
C LEU A 126 -5.27 19.21 -3.94
N ARG A 127 -4.58 18.57 -4.90
CA ARG A 127 -4.55 19.04 -6.29
C ARG A 127 -5.90 18.90 -6.99
N LEU A 128 -6.60 17.77 -6.82
CA LEU A 128 -7.96 17.61 -7.36
C LEU A 128 -8.89 18.72 -6.88
N TYR A 129 -8.88 18.99 -5.57
CA TYR A 129 -9.67 20.06 -4.95
C TYR A 129 -9.32 21.44 -5.53
N GLN A 130 -8.04 21.78 -5.62
CA GLN A 130 -7.57 23.06 -6.18
C GLN A 130 -7.95 23.25 -7.65
N THR A 131 -8.03 22.16 -8.42
CA THR A 131 -8.42 22.20 -9.84
C THR A 131 -9.91 21.96 -10.08
N LYS A 132 -10.73 21.86 -9.02
CA LYS A 132 -12.18 21.63 -9.08
C LYS A 132 -12.58 20.36 -9.86
N GLU A 133 -11.73 19.34 -9.80
CA GLU A 133 -12.02 18.03 -10.41
C GLU A 133 -12.96 17.24 -9.48
N SER A 134 -13.84 16.41 -10.03
CA SER A 134 -14.76 15.60 -9.20
C SER A 134 -14.00 14.56 -8.39
N ILE A 135 -14.35 14.42 -7.11
CA ILE A 135 -13.77 13.41 -6.21
C ILE A 135 -14.69 12.18 -6.09
N ILE A 136 -15.97 12.31 -6.46
CA ILE A 136 -16.98 11.25 -6.61
C ILE A 136 -17.91 11.64 -7.76
#